data_AF-H2AXM1-F1
#
_entry.id   AF-H2AXM1-F1
#
_cell.length_a   1.000
_cell.length_b   1.000
_cell.length_c   1.000
_cell.angle_alpha   90.00
_cell.angle_beta   90.00
_cell.angle_gamma   90.00
#
_symmetry.space_group_name_H-M   'P 1'
#
loop_
_entity.id
_entity.type
_entity.pdbx_description
1 polymer ?
#
loop_
_entity_poly.entity_id
_entity_poly.type
_entity_poly.pdbx_seq_one_letter_code
_entity_poly.pdbx_strand_id
1 'polypeptide(L)'
;MSINKYRSITKVLSQPTILLERQLELHNLIFGIEQLNRYKILSPSTNETVGYAVERPKSLTGFILRQVTKLHRPFVVDIFDNLDNHLFTVSRKFSAINSHIKVWNDDFLIGESVQRWHMWRRKYDLFVNRGKAMQNVTLSQFGSIDSPFLAFEFPVYDEVGKINGCVDRNWVGLGREFFTDTGVYVLRFDSRKSFEGVYDMRNLSSTILNLNERAVLLGNAISIDFDYFSRHSRHFGSGFISFTNDEF
;
A
#
# COMPACT_ATOMS: atom_id res chain seq x y z
N MET A 1 20.42 -0.38 -13.10
CA MET A 1 19.03 -0.08 -13.53
C MET A 1 19.07 0.54 -14.91
N SER A 2 18.38 -0.04 -15.90
CA SER A 2 18.33 0.53 -17.25
C SER A 2 17.66 1.91 -17.24
N ILE A 3 18.15 2.85 -18.06
CA ILE A 3 17.65 4.25 -18.14
C ILE A 3 16.13 4.28 -18.38
N ASN A 4 15.61 3.36 -19.19
CA ASN A 4 14.17 3.28 -19.50
C ASN A 4 13.34 2.87 -18.28
N LYS A 5 13.83 1.93 -17.47
CA LYS A 5 13.16 1.49 -16.23
C LYS A 5 13.13 2.62 -15.19
N TYR A 6 14.21 3.41 -15.10
CA TYR A 6 14.25 4.59 -14.23
C TYR A 6 13.28 5.69 -14.64
N ARG A 7 13.18 5.98 -15.94
CA ARG A 7 12.18 6.92 -16.46
C ARG A 7 10.76 6.46 -16.16
N SER A 8 10.48 5.17 -16.30
CA SER A 8 9.16 4.59 -16.05
C SER A 8 8.77 4.64 -14.57
N ILE A 9 9.68 4.24 -13.66
CA ILE A 9 9.49 4.40 -12.21
C ILE A 9 9.26 5.86 -11.83
N THR A 10 10.06 6.76 -12.41
CA THR A 10 9.92 8.20 -12.16
C THR A 10 8.53 8.67 -12.59
N LYS A 11 8.04 8.29 -13.76
CA LYS A 11 6.71 8.70 -14.26
C LYS A 11 5.57 8.32 -13.29
N VAL A 12 5.63 7.14 -12.68
CA VAL A 12 4.60 6.65 -11.74
C VAL A 12 4.78 7.28 -10.36
N LEU A 13 5.99 7.25 -9.80
CA LEU A 13 6.24 7.61 -8.40
C LEU A 13 6.65 9.07 -8.19
N SER A 14 6.92 9.87 -9.23
CA SER A 14 7.27 11.29 -9.05
C SER A 14 6.09 12.16 -8.65
N GLN A 15 4.86 11.66 -8.86
CA GLN A 15 3.65 12.37 -8.44
C GLN A 15 3.65 12.62 -6.93
N PRO A 16 3.20 13.78 -6.45
CA PRO A 16 3.17 14.07 -5.02
C PRO A 16 2.21 13.12 -4.28
N THR A 17 1.11 12.75 -4.93
CA THR A 17 0.10 11.83 -4.41
C THR A 17 -0.29 10.87 -5.53
N ILE A 18 -0.54 9.60 -5.20
CA ILE A 18 -1.14 8.61 -6.10
C ILE A 18 -2.30 7.93 -5.40
N LEU A 19 -3.23 7.38 -6.17
CA LEU A 19 -4.31 6.54 -5.66
C LEU A 19 -4.02 5.09 -6.02
N LEU A 20 -4.25 4.16 -5.11
CA LEU A 20 -4.15 2.72 -5.32
C LEU A 20 -5.54 2.12 -5.18
N GLU A 21 -6.17 1.78 -6.30
CA GLU A 21 -7.54 1.25 -6.34
C GLU A 21 -7.52 -0.28 -6.51
N ARG A 22 -8.00 -0.99 -5.49
CA ARG A 22 -8.16 -2.45 -5.53
C ARG A 22 -9.32 -2.83 -6.47
N GLN A 23 -9.04 -3.64 -7.47
CA GLN A 23 -10.05 -4.13 -8.42
C GLN A 23 -10.70 -5.41 -7.89
N LEU A 24 -12.01 -5.39 -7.67
CA LEU A 24 -12.81 -6.59 -7.39
C LEU A 24 -13.25 -7.21 -8.73
N GLU A 25 -12.99 -8.50 -8.95
CA GLU A 25 -13.38 -9.20 -10.18
C GLU A 25 -14.59 -10.08 -9.84
N LEU A 26 -15.75 -9.77 -10.43
CA LEU A 26 -17.03 -10.45 -10.14
C LEU A 26 -16.98 -11.97 -10.38
N HIS A 27 -16.18 -12.45 -11.34
CA HIS A 27 -16.08 -13.87 -11.67
C HIS A 27 -15.65 -14.74 -10.47
N ASN A 28 -14.86 -14.20 -9.55
CA ASN A 28 -14.35 -14.96 -8.40
C ASN A 28 -15.38 -15.10 -7.27
N LEU A 29 -16.38 -14.22 -7.20
CA LEU A 29 -17.49 -14.29 -6.23
C LEU A 29 -18.45 -15.45 -6.54
N ILE A 30 -18.60 -15.77 -7.83
CA ILE A 30 -19.55 -16.79 -8.31
C ILE A 30 -18.98 -18.22 -8.18
N PHE A 31 -17.67 -18.39 -8.42
CA PHE A 31 -17.04 -19.72 -8.47
C PHE A 31 -16.25 -20.15 -7.22
N GLY A 32 -16.15 -19.29 -6.19
CA GLY A 32 -15.48 -19.63 -4.93
C GLY A 32 -13.96 -19.83 -5.01
N ILE A 33 -13.34 -19.50 -6.14
CA ILE A 33 -11.88 -19.54 -6.34
C ILE A 33 -11.28 -18.24 -5.77
N GLU A 34 -10.27 -18.35 -4.90
CA GLU A 34 -9.65 -17.17 -4.29
C GLU A 34 -8.97 -16.28 -5.35
N GLN A 35 -9.53 -15.08 -5.50
CA GLN A 35 -9.07 -14.02 -6.41
C GLN A 35 -7.62 -13.58 -6.16
N LEU A 36 -6.88 -13.33 -7.24
CA LEU A 36 -5.59 -12.62 -7.19
C LEU A 36 -5.83 -11.13 -7.00
N ASN A 37 -5.13 -10.52 -6.04
CA ASN A 37 -5.29 -9.09 -5.82
C ASN A 37 -4.71 -8.31 -7.00
N ARG A 38 -5.52 -7.45 -7.61
CA ARG A 38 -5.10 -6.51 -8.66
C ARG A 38 -5.44 -5.09 -8.22
N TYR A 39 -4.57 -4.15 -8.55
CA TYR A 39 -4.74 -2.76 -8.22
C TYR A 39 -4.42 -1.88 -9.42
N LYS A 40 -5.18 -0.81 -9.60
CA LYS A 40 -4.84 0.31 -10.48
C LYS A 40 -4.12 1.38 -9.68
N ILE A 41 -3.12 1.99 -10.27
CA ILE A 41 -2.44 3.17 -9.72
C ILE A 41 -2.92 4.36 -10.53
N LEU A 42 -3.58 5.33 -9.89
CA LEU A 42 -4.19 6.48 -10.55
C LEU A 42 -3.51 7.78 -10.11
N SER A 43 -3.50 8.75 -11.01
CA SER A 43 -3.16 10.14 -10.67
C SER A 43 -4.38 10.86 -10.11
N PRO A 44 -4.34 11.47 -8.92
CA PRO A 44 -5.48 12.19 -8.36
C PRO A 44 -5.82 13.47 -9.12
N SER A 45 -4.88 14.05 -9.89
CA SER A 45 -5.15 15.28 -10.65
C SER A 45 -5.87 15.04 -11.98
N THR A 46 -5.63 13.90 -12.62
CA THR A 46 -6.20 13.59 -13.94
C THR A 46 -7.19 12.42 -13.91
N ASN A 47 -7.24 11.68 -12.80
CA ASN A 47 -7.91 10.39 -12.67
C ASN A 47 -7.47 9.33 -13.71
N GLU A 48 -6.34 9.57 -14.39
CA GLU A 48 -5.79 8.63 -15.34
C GLU A 48 -5.03 7.53 -14.60
N THR A 49 -5.13 6.31 -15.11
CA THR A 49 -4.26 5.23 -14.67
C THR A 49 -2.83 5.55 -15.10
N VAL A 50 -1.88 5.40 -14.18
CA VAL A 50 -0.44 5.60 -14.39
C VAL A 50 0.36 4.32 -14.27
N GLY A 51 -0.24 3.27 -13.69
CA GLY A 51 0.34 1.93 -13.62
C GLY A 51 -0.62 0.93 -12.96
N TYR A 52 -0.13 -0.28 -12.77
CA TYR A 52 -0.90 -1.39 -12.20
C TYR A 52 -0.05 -2.20 -11.22
N ALA A 53 -0.70 -2.84 -10.25
CA ALA A 53 -0.06 -3.81 -9.36
C ALA A 53 -0.83 -5.14 -9.42
N VAL A 54 -0.15 -6.24 -9.69
CA VAL A 54 -0.78 -7.55 -9.94
C VAL A 54 -0.14 -8.62 -9.06
N GLU A 55 -0.94 -9.29 -8.23
CA GLU A 55 -0.50 -10.47 -7.48
C GLU A 55 -0.26 -11.66 -8.42
N ARG A 56 0.92 -12.29 -8.33
CA ARG A 56 1.24 -13.50 -9.10
C ARG A 56 0.35 -14.68 -8.68
N PRO A 57 -0.08 -15.52 -9.64
CA PRO A 57 -0.78 -16.76 -9.33
C PRO A 57 0.08 -17.68 -8.46
N LYS A 58 -0.56 -18.33 -7.48
CA LYS A 58 0.09 -19.34 -6.64
C LYS A 58 -0.03 -20.72 -7.28
N SER A 59 0.99 -21.55 -7.09
CA SER A 59 0.93 -22.98 -7.38
C SER A 59 -0.18 -23.66 -6.53
N LEU A 60 -0.73 -24.77 -7.01
CA LEU A 60 -1.79 -25.59 -6.39
C LEU A 60 -1.55 -25.84 -4.88
N THR A 61 -0.30 -26.00 -4.45
CA THR A 61 0.11 -26.19 -3.04
C THR A 61 -0.26 -25.01 -2.13
N GLY A 62 -0.26 -23.79 -2.67
CA GLY A 62 -0.62 -22.57 -1.94
C GLY A 62 -2.10 -22.46 -1.59
N PHE A 63 -2.97 -23.25 -2.25
CA PHE A 63 -4.40 -23.32 -1.93
C PHE A 63 -4.66 -24.14 -0.66
N ILE A 64 -3.85 -25.18 -0.39
CA ILE A 64 -4.00 -26.07 0.78
C ILE A 64 -3.58 -25.38 2.08
N LEU A 65 -2.52 -24.57 2.05
CA LEU A 65 -2.01 -23.88 3.25
C LEU A 65 -3.03 -22.87 3.85
N ARG A 66 -4.02 -22.42 3.05
CA ARG A 66 -5.03 -21.44 3.45
C ARG A 66 -5.99 -21.92 4.53
N GLN A 67 -6.25 -23.23 4.62
CA GLN A 67 -7.10 -23.78 5.68
C GLN A 67 -6.37 -23.83 7.03
N VAL A 68 -5.04 -23.84 7.00
CA VAL A 68 -4.19 -24.08 8.18
C VAL A 68 -3.62 -22.77 8.74
N THR A 69 -3.37 -21.75 7.90
CA THR A 69 -2.72 -20.51 8.35
C THR A 69 -3.67 -19.32 8.34
N LYS A 70 -4.40 -19.12 9.46
CA LYS A 70 -5.16 -17.87 9.75
C LYS A 70 -4.27 -16.61 9.88
N LEU A 71 -2.95 -16.75 9.72
CA LEU A 71 -1.92 -15.73 9.94
C LEU A 71 -1.17 -15.39 8.64
N HIS A 72 -0.73 -14.13 8.54
CA HIS A 72 -0.20 -13.38 7.37
C HIS A 72 0.18 -14.19 6.10
N ARG A 73 -0.68 -14.09 5.06
CA ARG A 73 -0.56 -14.78 3.77
C ARG A 73 0.69 -14.34 2.99
N PRO A 74 1.58 -15.24 2.52
CA PRO A 74 2.67 -14.87 1.63
C PRO A 74 2.13 -14.37 0.30
N PHE A 75 2.78 -13.40 -0.33
CA PHE A 75 2.37 -12.88 -1.64
C PHE A 75 3.57 -12.33 -2.42
N VAL A 76 3.39 -12.25 -3.73
CA VAL A 76 4.31 -11.54 -4.65
C VAL A 76 3.43 -10.70 -5.56
N VAL A 77 3.64 -9.39 -5.56
CA VAL A 77 2.91 -8.41 -6.36
C VAL A 77 3.92 -7.68 -7.24
N ASP A 78 3.71 -7.72 -8.55
CA ASP A 78 4.51 -6.98 -9.52
C ASP A 78 3.84 -5.65 -9.84
N ILE A 79 4.65 -4.59 -9.93
CA ILE A 79 4.21 -3.25 -10.29
C ILE A 79 4.65 -2.97 -11.72
N PHE A 80 3.73 -2.45 -12.53
CA PHE A 80 3.91 -2.12 -13.93
C PHE A 80 3.54 -0.66 -14.21
N ASP A 81 4.13 -0.06 -15.25
CA ASP A 81 3.59 1.17 -15.83
C ASP A 81 2.44 0.87 -16.83
N ASN A 82 1.90 1.91 -17.47
CA ASN A 82 0.87 1.76 -18.50
C ASN A 82 1.33 1.13 -19.82
N LEU A 83 2.63 0.86 -19.97
CA LEU A 83 3.22 0.24 -21.15
C LEU A 83 3.62 -1.21 -20.87
N ASP A 84 3.10 -1.80 -19.79
CA ASP A 84 3.41 -3.14 -19.29
C ASP A 84 4.90 -3.36 -18.96
N ASN A 85 5.67 -2.29 -18.76
CA ASN A 85 7.03 -2.41 -18.27
C ASN A 85 7.01 -2.73 -16.77
N HIS A 86 7.65 -3.83 -16.40
CA HIS A 86 7.89 -4.16 -15.00
C HIS A 86 8.76 -3.08 -14.33
N LEU A 87 8.29 -2.54 -13.22
CA LEU A 87 8.96 -1.50 -12.44
C LEU A 87 9.71 -2.11 -11.26
N PHE A 88 8.99 -2.81 -10.38
CA PHE A 88 9.54 -3.47 -9.20
C PHE A 88 8.54 -4.50 -8.66
N THR A 89 9.01 -5.34 -7.75
CA THR A 89 8.23 -6.41 -7.14
C THR A 89 8.16 -6.21 -5.63
N VAL A 90 6.96 -6.27 -5.08
CA VAL A 90 6.72 -6.33 -3.64
C VAL A 90 6.51 -7.80 -3.27
N SER A 91 7.31 -8.29 -2.32
CA SER A 91 7.24 -9.69 -1.89
C SER A 91 7.11 -9.78 -0.38
N ARG A 92 6.27 -10.71 0.07
CA ARG A 92 6.14 -11.11 1.46
C ARG A 92 6.33 -12.60 1.57
N LYS A 93 7.36 -13.02 2.31
CA LYS A 93 7.51 -14.42 2.70
C LYS A 93 6.51 -14.77 3.80
N PHE A 94 6.27 -16.07 3.99
CA PHE A 94 5.39 -16.53 5.07
C PHE A 94 5.91 -16.01 6.42
N SER A 95 5.00 -15.48 7.24
CA SER A 95 5.32 -15.07 8.61
C SER A 95 4.16 -15.39 9.53
N ALA A 96 4.47 -16.01 10.67
CA ALA A 96 3.47 -16.39 11.65
C ALA A 96 2.95 -15.18 12.45
N ILE A 97 3.75 -14.12 12.63
CA ILE A 97 3.46 -13.06 13.61
C ILE A 97 3.52 -11.66 12.99
N ASN A 98 4.61 -11.31 12.29
CA ASN A 98 4.84 -9.96 11.77
C ASN A 98 4.88 -9.95 10.25
N SER A 99 4.08 -9.11 9.61
CA SER A 99 4.22 -8.85 8.19
C SER A 99 5.60 -8.22 7.90
N HIS A 100 6.37 -8.84 7.02
CA HIS A 100 7.66 -8.32 6.55
C HIS A 100 7.64 -8.34 5.03
N ILE A 101 7.60 -7.16 4.43
CA ILE A 101 7.59 -7.00 2.98
C ILE A 101 8.91 -6.42 2.51
N LYS A 102 9.38 -6.90 1.37
CA LYS A 102 10.58 -6.42 0.68
C LYS A 102 10.21 -5.95 -0.71
N VAL A 103 10.76 -4.82 -1.10
CA VAL A 103 10.59 -4.23 -2.43
C VAL A 103 11.87 -4.42 -3.22
N TRP A 104 11.75 -5.06 -4.37
CA TRP A 104 12.87 -5.48 -5.21
C TRP A 104 12.77 -4.86 -6.58
N ASN A 105 13.88 -4.37 -7.10
CA ASN A 105 14.05 -4.09 -8.50
C ASN A 105 14.95 -5.16 -9.09
N ASP A 106 14.34 -6.15 -9.74
CA ASP A 106 15.03 -7.38 -10.14
C ASP A 106 15.69 -8.01 -8.90
N ASP A 107 17.00 -8.18 -8.89
CA ASP A 107 17.75 -8.72 -7.73
C ASP A 107 18.21 -7.65 -6.73
N PHE A 108 17.95 -6.37 -7.00
CA PHE A 108 18.36 -5.26 -6.13
C PHE A 108 17.28 -4.92 -5.11
N LEU A 109 17.60 -5.03 -3.81
CA LEU A 109 16.70 -4.61 -2.74
C LEU A 109 16.57 -3.08 -2.73
N ILE A 110 15.36 -2.56 -2.98
CA ILE A 110 15.04 -1.13 -2.84
C ILE A 110 14.87 -0.79 -1.35
N GLY A 111 14.19 -1.64 -0.60
CA GLY A 111 13.90 -1.42 0.81
C GLY A 111 12.88 -2.41 1.35
N GLU A 112 12.44 -2.18 2.58
CA GLU A 112 11.53 -3.07 3.28
C GLU A 112 10.61 -2.34 4.25
N SER A 113 9.49 -2.97 4.57
CA SER A 113 8.58 -2.55 5.63
C SER A 113 8.38 -3.72 6.59
N VAL A 114 8.63 -3.46 7.87
CA VAL A 114 8.57 -4.46 8.94
C VAL A 114 7.46 -4.08 9.91
N GLN A 115 6.47 -4.94 10.05
CA GLN A 115 5.44 -4.77 11.06
C GLN A 115 6.04 -5.05 12.45
N ARG A 116 5.78 -4.16 13.39
CA ARG A 116 6.04 -4.42 14.81
C ARG A 116 4.78 -4.91 15.47
N TRP A 117 4.86 -6.09 16.09
CA TRP A 117 3.73 -6.65 16.81
C TRP A 117 3.29 -5.70 17.94
N HIS A 118 1.98 -5.51 18.03
CA HIS A 118 1.35 -4.79 19.12
C HIS A 118 -0.11 -5.24 19.24
N MET A 119 -0.65 -5.33 20.45
CA MET A 119 -2.00 -5.88 20.67
C MET A 119 -3.12 -5.02 20.07
N TRP A 120 -2.99 -3.69 20.11
CA TRP A 120 -4.03 -2.75 19.63
C TRP A 120 -3.51 -1.62 18.74
N ARG A 121 -2.27 -1.73 18.24
CA ARG A 121 -1.67 -0.71 17.37
C ARG A 121 -1.15 -1.36 16.10
N ARG A 122 -1.21 -0.61 15.02
CA ARG A 122 -0.74 -0.98 13.70
C ARG A 122 0.58 -0.25 13.49
N LYS A 123 1.67 -0.95 13.79
CA LYS A 123 3.01 -0.38 13.77
C LYS A 123 3.82 -0.95 12.62
N TYR A 124 4.46 -0.07 11.85
CA TYR A 124 5.37 -0.45 10.77
C TYR A 124 6.63 0.41 10.81
N ASP A 125 7.79 -0.21 10.64
CA ASP A 125 9.05 0.49 10.41
C ASP A 125 9.42 0.38 8.93
N LEU A 126 9.77 1.51 8.31
CA LEU A 126 10.04 1.61 6.88
C LEU A 126 11.52 1.90 6.62
N PHE A 127 12.15 1.04 5.83
CA PHE A 127 13.58 1.10 5.54
C PHE A 127 13.82 1.22 4.04
N VAL A 128 14.82 2.02 3.67
CA VAL A 128 15.31 2.15 2.29
C VAL A 128 16.75 1.69 2.23
N ASN A 129 17.11 1.00 1.16
CA ASN A 129 18.49 0.63 0.89
C ASN A 129 19.26 1.83 0.32
N ARG A 130 20.27 2.30 1.05
CA ARG A 130 21.19 3.37 0.64
C ARG A 130 22.45 2.83 -0.03
N GLY A 131 22.62 1.51 -0.04
CA GLY A 131 23.73 0.84 -0.70
C GLY A 131 23.71 1.04 -2.21
N LYS A 132 24.88 1.31 -2.81
CA LYS A 132 25.02 1.56 -4.25
C LYS A 132 25.25 0.29 -5.09
N ALA A 133 25.53 -0.84 -4.43
CA ALA A 133 25.86 -2.10 -5.09
C ALA A 133 24.96 -3.23 -4.60
N MET A 134 24.69 -4.21 -5.47
CA MET A 134 23.79 -5.34 -5.17
C MET A 134 24.24 -6.15 -3.95
N GLN A 135 25.54 -6.22 -3.69
CA GLN A 135 26.12 -6.98 -2.59
C GLN A 135 26.22 -6.17 -1.28
N ASN A 136 26.12 -4.84 -1.33
CA ASN A 136 26.21 -4.00 -0.14
C ASN A 136 24.84 -3.42 0.18
N VAL A 137 24.08 -4.15 1.00
CA VAL A 137 22.77 -3.70 1.49
C VAL A 137 22.98 -2.89 2.77
N THR A 138 22.67 -1.60 2.70
CA THR A 138 22.69 -0.70 3.88
C THR A 138 21.30 -0.12 4.07
N LEU A 139 20.51 -0.73 4.96
CA LEU A 139 19.16 -0.28 5.26
C LEU A 139 19.19 0.88 6.25
N SER A 140 18.52 1.97 5.88
CA SER A 140 18.33 3.14 6.72
C SER A 140 16.84 3.34 6.91
N GLN A 141 16.41 3.48 8.17
CA GLN A 141 15.02 3.80 8.47
C GLN A 141 14.74 5.24 8.02
N PHE A 142 13.67 5.42 7.26
CA PHE A 142 13.23 6.76 6.81
C PHE A 142 11.87 7.15 7.40
N GLY A 143 11.17 6.19 7.99
CA GLY A 143 9.90 6.46 8.62
C GLY A 143 9.37 5.34 9.50
N SER A 144 8.38 5.67 10.30
CA SER A 144 7.61 4.73 11.10
C SER A 144 6.12 5.10 11.10
N ILE A 145 5.27 4.09 11.21
CA ILE A 145 3.82 4.23 11.33
C ILE A 145 3.44 3.74 12.72
N ASP A 146 2.57 4.48 13.42
CA ASP A 146 1.98 4.05 14.69
C ASP A 146 0.50 4.46 14.80
N SER A 147 -0.36 3.70 14.13
CA SER A 147 -1.79 3.99 14.08
C SER A 147 -2.61 3.11 15.03
N PRO A 148 -3.76 3.60 15.55
CA PRO A 148 -4.70 2.78 16.32
C PRO A 148 -5.27 1.59 15.52
N PHE A 149 -5.79 0.58 16.22
CA PHE A 149 -6.33 -0.64 15.61
C PHE A 149 -7.51 -0.41 14.63
N LEU A 150 -8.27 0.68 14.75
CA LEU A 150 -9.38 1.00 13.82
C LEU A 150 -9.01 2.09 12.81
N ALA A 151 -7.72 2.43 12.69
CA ALA A 151 -7.30 3.51 11.81
C ALA A 151 -7.55 3.18 10.33
N PHE A 152 -8.06 4.15 9.60
CA PHE A 152 -8.06 4.16 8.14
C PHE A 152 -6.93 5.01 7.56
N GLU A 153 -6.15 5.62 8.44
CA GLU A 153 -5.05 6.53 8.12
C GLU A 153 -3.76 6.06 8.80
N PHE A 154 -2.68 6.11 8.05
CA PHE A 154 -1.36 5.59 8.41
C PHE A 154 -0.29 6.63 8.09
N PRO A 155 -0.16 7.68 8.92
CA PRO A 155 0.90 8.67 8.77
C PRO A 155 2.27 8.03 8.97
N VAL A 156 3.22 8.44 8.13
CA VAL A 156 4.62 8.08 8.23
C VAL A 156 5.36 9.22 8.92
N TYR A 157 5.87 8.93 10.11
CA TYR A 157 6.66 9.85 10.92
C TYR A 157 8.15 9.66 10.64
N ASP A 158 8.86 10.77 10.40
CA ASP A 158 10.31 10.82 10.33
C ASP A 158 10.96 10.68 11.73
N GLU A 159 12.29 10.74 11.79
CA GLU A 159 13.07 10.64 13.04
C GLU A 159 12.76 11.76 14.05
N VAL A 160 12.24 12.89 13.60
CA VAL A 160 11.87 14.05 14.44
C VAL A 160 10.39 13.98 14.86
N GLY A 161 9.66 12.96 14.42
CA GLY A 161 8.23 12.79 14.71
C GLY A 161 7.32 13.64 13.84
N LYS A 162 7.82 14.14 12.69
CA LYS A 162 7.02 14.90 11.71
C LYS A 162 6.57 14.02 10.55
N ILE A 163 5.42 14.35 9.96
CA ILE A 163 4.81 13.55 8.90
C ILE A 163 5.50 13.84 7.56
N ASN A 164 6.11 12.83 6.94
CA ASN A 164 6.75 12.94 5.62
C ASN A 164 6.04 12.13 4.52
N GLY A 165 5.10 11.26 4.89
CA GLY A 165 4.26 10.50 3.98
C GLY A 165 3.01 9.97 4.69
N CYS A 166 2.07 9.40 3.94
CA CYS A 166 0.86 8.80 4.52
C CYS A 166 0.23 7.78 3.56
N VAL A 167 -0.38 6.74 4.12
CA VAL A 167 -1.37 5.90 3.43
C VAL A 167 -2.73 6.16 4.08
N ASP A 168 -3.71 6.66 3.33
CA ASP A 168 -5.02 7.03 3.84
C ASP A 168 -6.14 6.35 3.04
N ARG A 169 -7.24 5.99 3.70
CA ARG A 169 -8.47 5.44 3.11
C ARG A 169 -9.70 6.32 3.36
N ASN A 170 -9.55 7.46 4.04
CA ASN A 170 -10.65 8.38 4.38
C ASN A 170 -10.88 9.47 3.33
N TRP A 171 -10.04 9.57 2.28
CA TRP A 171 -10.20 10.54 1.17
C TRP A 171 -10.17 12.01 1.60
N VAL A 172 -9.76 12.30 2.84
CA VAL A 172 -9.78 13.66 3.38
C VAL A 172 -8.85 14.53 2.54
N GLY A 173 -9.36 15.65 2.03
CA GLY A 173 -8.61 16.55 1.15
C GLY A 173 -8.59 16.15 -0.34
N LEU A 174 -9.36 15.13 -0.75
CA LEU A 174 -9.64 14.86 -2.16
C LEU A 174 -11.08 15.32 -2.51
N GLY A 175 -11.27 15.91 -3.69
CA GLY A 175 -12.58 16.44 -4.14
C GLY A 175 -13.65 15.37 -4.32
N ARG A 176 -14.94 15.76 -4.27
CA ARG A 176 -16.15 14.88 -4.26
C ARG A 176 -16.26 13.85 -5.40
N GLU A 177 -15.39 13.90 -6.39
CA GLU A 177 -15.39 13.06 -7.59
C GLU A 177 -14.77 11.65 -7.39
N PHE A 178 -14.04 11.41 -6.29
CA PHE A 178 -13.43 10.09 -5.99
C PHE A 178 -14.27 9.18 -5.06
N PHE A 179 -15.49 9.57 -4.72
CA PHE A 179 -16.25 9.05 -3.57
C PHE A 179 -17.03 7.75 -3.83
N THR A 180 -16.78 7.04 -4.92
CA THR A 180 -17.67 5.95 -5.37
C THR A 180 -17.20 4.54 -5.04
N ASP A 181 -15.93 4.30 -4.67
CA ASP A 181 -15.43 2.93 -4.45
C ASP A 181 -14.77 2.68 -3.09
N THR A 182 -15.30 1.68 -2.39
CA THR A 182 -14.77 1.10 -1.15
C THR A 182 -13.50 0.27 -1.37
N GLY A 183 -12.49 0.81 -2.05
CA GLY A 183 -11.30 0.01 -2.42
C GLY A 183 -10.06 0.81 -2.76
N VAL A 184 -10.14 2.13 -2.69
CA VAL A 184 -9.04 3.02 -3.05
C VAL A 184 -8.15 3.25 -1.82
N TYR A 185 -6.87 3.57 -2.01
CA TYR A 185 -5.95 4.07 -0.98
C TYR A 185 -5.25 5.31 -1.52
N VAL A 186 -5.16 6.38 -0.74
CA VAL A 186 -4.43 7.60 -1.05
C VAL A 186 -3.03 7.49 -0.49
N LEU A 187 -2.01 7.50 -1.36
CA LEU A 187 -0.61 7.51 -0.95
C LEU A 187 -0.05 8.91 -1.17
N ARG A 188 0.32 9.56 -0.07
CA ARG A 188 0.87 10.91 -0.05
C ARG A 188 2.38 10.83 0.17
N PHE A 189 3.16 11.38 -0.76
CA PHE A 189 4.62 11.28 -0.77
C PHE A 189 5.35 12.61 -0.55
N ASP A 190 4.66 13.72 -0.79
CA ASP A 190 5.23 15.06 -0.73
C ASP A 190 4.56 15.86 0.40
N SER A 191 5.32 16.08 1.47
CA SER A 191 4.91 16.85 2.65
C SER A 191 4.41 18.26 2.33
N ARG A 192 4.88 18.88 1.24
CA ARG A 192 4.55 20.27 0.89
C ARG A 192 3.32 20.39 0.00
N LYS A 193 3.05 19.36 -0.82
CA LYS A 193 1.99 19.40 -1.84
C LYS A 193 0.81 18.48 -1.56
N SER A 194 1.00 17.45 -0.74
CA SER A 194 0.03 16.36 -0.62
C SER A 194 -0.91 16.50 0.56
N PHE A 195 -0.62 17.39 1.51
CA PHE A 195 -1.32 17.43 2.81
C PHE A 195 -2.10 18.72 3.06
N GLU A 196 -2.30 19.53 2.03
CA GLU A 196 -3.13 20.72 2.10
C GLU A 196 -4.54 20.34 2.58
N GLY A 197 -4.99 20.94 3.70
CA GLY A 197 -6.28 20.64 4.32
C GLY A 197 -6.39 19.29 5.03
N VAL A 198 -5.30 18.50 5.13
CA VAL A 198 -5.27 17.20 5.82
C VAL A 198 -4.61 17.31 7.19
N TYR A 199 -3.41 17.90 7.24
CA TYR A 199 -2.67 18.15 8.48
C TYR A 199 -2.29 19.61 8.62
N ASP A 200 -2.07 20.03 9.86
CA ASP A 200 -1.40 21.31 10.15
C ASP A 200 0.05 21.28 9.64
N MET A 201 0.47 22.33 8.94
CA MET A 201 1.82 22.51 8.42
C MET A 201 2.92 22.33 9.49
N ARG A 202 2.62 22.64 10.76
CA ARG A 202 3.56 22.47 11.88
C ARG A 202 3.95 21.01 12.11
N ASN A 203 3.05 20.07 11.82
CA ASN A 203 3.25 18.63 11.98
C ASN A 203 3.92 17.98 10.76
N LEU A 204 4.05 18.72 9.64
CA LEU A 204 4.64 18.22 8.40
C LEU A 204 6.17 18.37 8.43
N SER A 205 6.84 17.36 7.89
CA SER A 205 8.29 17.35 7.71
C SER A 205 8.69 18.32 6.59
N SER A 206 9.90 18.86 6.68
CA SER A 206 10.49 19.64 5.57
C SER A 206 11.02 18.77 4.44
N THR A 207 11.16 17.46 4.72
CA THR A 207 11.69 16.43 3.80
C THR A 207 10.58 15.84 2.95
N ILE A 208 10.94 15.38 1.75
CA ILE A 208 10.06 14.75 0.78
C ILE A 208 10.62 13.36 0.50
N LEU A 209 9.74 12.36 0.39
CA LEU A 209 10.16 11.00 0.11
C LEU A 209 10.80 10.92 -1.28
N ASN A 210 11.97 10.26 -1.37
CA ASN A 210 12.59 9.94 -2.66
C ASN A 210 11.91 8.74 -3.34
N LEU A 211 12.21 8.50 -4.62
CA LEU A 211 11.54 7.45 -5.40
C LEU A 211 11.62 6.04 -4.76
N ASN A 212 12.73 5.69 -4.12
CA ASN A 212 12.89 4.40 -3.47
C ASN A 212 12.02 4.31 -2.21
N GLU A 213 11.98 5.37 -1.40
CA GLU A 213 11.10 5.45 -0.22
C GLU A 213 9.62 5.39 -0.61
N ARG A 214 9.25 6.06 -1.71
CA ARG A 214 7.89 6.00 -2.27
C ARG A 214 7.52 4.58 -2.72
N ALA A 215 8.45 3.85 -3.34
CA ALA A 215 8.25 2.45 -3.71
C ALA A 215 8.02 1.56 -2.47
N VAL A 216 8.80 1.79 -1.39
CA VAL A 216 8.61 1.09 -0.12
C VAL A 216 7.25 1.42 0.50
N LEU A 217 6.83 2.69 0.49
CA LEU A 217 5.52 3.09 0.99
C LEU A 217 4.37 2.49 0.17
N LEU A 218 4.51 2.39 -1.16
CA LEU A 218 3.55 1.67 -2.00
C LEU A 218 3.46 0.18 -1.63
N GLY A 219 4.61 -0.47 -1.41
CA GLY A 219 4.64 -1.85 -0.94
C GLY A 219 4.02 -2.02 0.46
N ASN A 220 4.22 -1.05 1.34
CA ASN A 220 3.57 -1.01 2.66
C ASN A 220 2.04 -0.86 2.55
N ALA A 221 1.53 0.01 1.65
CA ALA A 221 0.09 0.15 1.41
C ALA A 221 -0.55 -1.17 0.95
N ILE A 222 0.11 -1.89 0.04
CA ILE A 222 -0.33 -3.24 -0.38
C ILE A 222 -0.33 -4.19 0.83
N SER A 223 0.70 -4.18 1.68
CA SER A 223 0.70 -5.01 2.89
C SER A 223 -0.47 -4.68 3.82
N ILE A 224 -0.73 -3.38 4.06
CA ILE A 224 -1.84 -2.90 4.91
C ILE A 224 -3.18 -3.42 4.39
N ASP A 225 -3.42 -3.38 3.08
CA ASP A 225 -4.62 -3.93 2.46
C ASP A 225 -4.74 -5.45 2.72
N PHE A 226 -3.67 -6.22 2.46
CA PHE A 226 -3.64 -7.65 2.74
C PHE A 226 -3.82 -8.01 4.23
N ASP A 227 -3.34 -7.17 5.14
CA ASP A 227 -3.35 -7.43 6.57
C ASP A 227 -4.72 -7.14 7.20
N TYR A 228 -5.40 -6.07 6.76
CA TYR A 228 -6.57 -5.55 7.47
C TYR A 228 -7.85 -5.52 6.64
N PHE A 229 -7.77 -5.32 5.32
CA PHE A 229 -8.94 -4.96 4.52
C PHE A 229 -9.37 -6.06 3.55
N SER A 230 -8.45 -6.89 3.06
CA SER A 230 -8.76 -8.00 2.15
C SER A 230 -9.56 -9.14 2.80
N ARG A 231 -9.70 -9.14 4.14
CA ARG A 231 -10.47 -10.15 4.90
C ARG A 231 -11.96 -9.82 5.01
N HIS A 232 -12.35 -8.56 4.85
CA HIS A 232 -13.70 -8.09 5.17
C HIS A 232 -14.70 -8.16 4.00
N SER A 233 -14.26 -8.47 2.77
CA SER A 233 -15.18 -8.64 1.63
C SER A 233 -15.98 -9.95 1.64
N ARG A 234 -15.73 -10.86 2.59
CA ARG A 234 -16.52 -12.10 2.77
C ARG A 234 -17.73 -11.94 3.69
N HIS A 235 -17.98 -10.76 4.28
CA HIS A 235 -19.04 -10.58 5.28
C HIS A 235 -19.85 -9.27 5.20
N PHE A 236 -19.82 -8.53 4.08
CA PHE A 236 -20.78 -7.42 3.87
C PHE A 236 -22.17 -7.91 3.43
N GLY A 237 -22.66 -8.98 4.08
CA GLY A 237 -23.97 -9.58 3.86
C GLY A 237 -24.72 -9.90 5.17
N SER A 238 -24.34 -9.31 6.30
CA SER A 238 -25.08 -9.49 7.56
C SER A 238 -24.97 -8.27 8.46
N GLY A 239 -26.06 -7.48 8.52
CA GLY A 239 -26.38 -6.70 9.72
C GLY A 239 -26.21 -5.18 9.66
N PHE A 240 -26.82 -4.51 8.68
CA PHE A 240 -27.28 -3.13 8.88
C PHE A 240 -28.77 -3.06 8.52
N ILE A 241 -29.62 -3.46 9.46
CA ILE A 241 -31.01 -2.99 9.48
C ILE A 241 -30.93 -1.58 10.08
N SER A 242 -31.09 -0.59 9.21
CA SER A 242 -31.39 0.78 9.62
C SER A 242 -32.76 0.75 10.29
N PHE A 243 -32.80 1.02 11.59
CA PHE A 243 -34.05 1.43 12.25
C PHE A 243 -34.26 2.89 11.88
N THR A 244 -35.11 3.13 10.88
CA THR A 244 -35.76 4.42 10.69
C THR A 244 -36.85 4.53 11.75
N ASN A 245 -36.66 5.44 12.71
CA ASN A 245 -37.75 5.92 13.56
C ASN A 245 -38.60 6.86 12.70
N ASP A 246 -39.79 6.43 12.31
CA ASP A 246 -40.83 7.33 11.83
C ASP A 246 -41.66 7.79 13.04
N GLU A 247 -41.43 9.02 13.48
CA GLU A 247 -42.41 9.80 14.24
C GLU A 247 -43.13 10.72 13.25
N PHE A 248 -44.43 10.46 13.01
CA PHE A 248 -45.53 11.43 12.91
C PHE A 248 -46.86 10.68 12.93
#